data_AF-A0A0Q8DS72-F1
#
_entry.id   AF-A0A0Q8DS72-F1
#
_cell.length_a   1.000
_cell.length_b   1.000
_cell.length_c   1.000
_cell.angle_alpha   90.00
_cell.angle_beta   90.00
_cell.angle_gamma   90.00
#
_symmetry.space_group_name_H-M   'P 1'
#
loop_
_entity.id
_entity.type
_entity.pdbx_description
1 polymer ?
#
loop_
_entity_poly.entity_id
_entity_poly.type
_entity_poly.pdbx_seq_one_letter_code
_entity_poly.pdbx_strand_id
1 'polypeptide(L)'
;MESTAQEVVTHEVIARQHATPVLVQAIEPQPGLFVYRQPAELLKKGDRYVWRLGHHSGYQIAKFEYPGDADDAAWAIRDVTDWTRPVDDIRADTDGGTVRDALVQSPGIFLNAHPDAN
;
A
#
# COMPACT_ATOMS: atom_id res chain seq x y z
N MET A 1 -28.00 0.52 2.60
CA MET A 1 -26.94 -0.51 2.63
C MET A 1 -26.47 -0.66 1.20
N GLU A 2 -25.57 0.22 0.76
CA GLU A 2 -24.90 0.07 -0.52
C GLU A 2 -23.56 -0.61 -0.21
N SER A 3 -23.51 -1.93 -0.41
CA SER A 3 -22.23 -2.61 -0.53
C SER A 3 -21.65 -2.16 -1.86
N THR A 4 -20.82 -1.12 -1.85
CA THR A 4 -19.97 -0.79 -3.00
C THR A 4 -19.13 -2.03 -3.27
N ALA A 5 -19.45 -2.74 -4.34
CA ALA A 5 -18.58 -3.77 -4.87
C ALA A 5 -17.23 -3.10 -5.14
N GLN A 6 -16.22 -3.39 -4.32
CA GLN A 6 -14.87 -2.90 -4.54
C GLN A 6 -14.44 -3.42 -5.91
N GLU A 7 -14.24 -2.51 -6.86
CA GLU A 7 -13.85 -2.88 -8.21
C GLU A 7 -12.44 -3.47 -8.15
N VAL A 8 -12.30 -4.69 -8.68
CA VAL A 8 -11.00 -5.33 -8.82
C VAL A 8 -10.37 -4.81 -10.09
N VAL A 9 -9.25 -4.11 -9.97
CA VAL A 9 -8.50 -3.54 -11.09
C VAL A 9 -7.13 -4.20 -11.22
N THR A 10 -6.58 -4.12 -12.44
CA THR A 10 -5.19 -4.51 -12.68
C THR A 10 -4.28 -3.35 -12.28
N HIS A 11 -3.33 -3.59 -11.39
CA HIS A 11 -2.42 -2.58 -10.85
C HIS A 11 -0.95 -2.96 -11.05
N GLU A 12 -0.11 -1.99 -11.41
CA GLU A 12 1.34 -2.18 -11.52
C GLU A 12 2.03 -1.90 -10.18
N VAL A 13 2.82 -2.86 -9.70
CA VAL A 13 3.53 -2.72 -8.42
C VAL A 13 5.04 -2.77 -8.61
N ILE A 14 5.74 -1.86 -7.93
CA ILE A 14 7.20 -1.77 -7.92
C ILE A 14 7.71 -2.54 -6.71
N ALA A 15 8.22 -3.76 -6.95
CA ALA A 15 8.72 -4.62 -5.88
C ALA A 15 10.07 -4.15 -5.30
N ARG A 16 10.88 -3.45 -6.10
CA ARG A 16 12.21 -2.90 -5.78
C ARG A 16 12.62 -1.91 -6.87
N GLN A 17 13.44 -0.91 -6.53
CA GLN A 17 14.01 -0.01 -7.54
C GLN A 17 14.75 -0.86 -8.60
N HIS A 18 14.41 -0.66 -9.88
CA HIS A 18 14.91 -1.39 -11.05
C HIS A 18 14.36 -2.81 -11.30
N ALA A 19 13.35 -3.28 -10.55
CA ALA A 19 12.61 -4.47 -10.98
C ALA A 19 11.60 -4.14 -12.07
N THR A 20 11.36 -5.11 -12.96
CA THR A 20 10.18 -5.09 -13.84
C THR A 20 8.93 -4.95 -12.98
N PRO A 21 8.05 -3.97 -13.28
CA PRO A 21 6.75 -3.87 -12.64
C PRO A 21 5.98 -5.18 -12.79
N VAL A 22 5.28 -5.60 -11.73
CA VAL A 22 4.45 -6.80 -11.75
C VAL A 22 2.98 -6.37 -11.71
N LEU A 23 2.16 -7.02 -12.53
CA LEU A 23 0.71 -6.80 -12.53
C LEU A 23 0.05 -7.61 -11.42
N VAL A 24 -0.78 -6.96 -10.62
CA VAL A 24 -1.57 -7.58 -9.55
C VAL A 24 -3.05 -7.26 -9.71
N GLN A 25 -3.89 -8.11 -9.13
CA GLN A 25 -5.28 -7.77 -8.91
C GLN A 25 -5.37 -7.02 -7.59
N ALA A 26 -5.90 -5.80 -7.64
CA ALA A 26 -6.03 -4.92 -6.50
C ALA A 26 -7.47 -4.43 -6.37
N ILE A 27 -7.88 -4.12 -5.15
CA ILE A 27 -9.03 -3.27 -4.90
C ILE A 27 -8.53 -1.87 -4.55
N GLU A 28 -9.36 -0.86 -4.80
CA GLU A 28 -9.11 0.53 -4.37
C GLU A 28 -10.11 0.89 -3.26
N PRO A 29 -9.78 0.67 -1.98
CA PRO A 29 -10.70 1.02 -0.89
C PRO A 29 -10.90 2.54 -0.79
N GLN A 30 -9.86 3.32 -1.14
CA GLN A 30 -9.84 4.78 -1.11
C GLN A 30 -9.10 5.30 -2.34
N PRO A 31 -9.46 6.47 -2.90
CA PRO A 31 -8.83 7.01 -4.09
C PRO A 31 -7.30 7.07 -3.98
N GLY A 32 -6.59 6.44 -4.91
CA GLY A 32 -5.13 6.39 -4.94
C GLY A 32 -4.47 5.35 -4.03
N LEU A 33 -5.26 4.61 -3.23
CA LEU A 33 -4.79 3.57 -2.31
C LEU A 33 -5.27 2.19 -2.75
N PHE A 34 -4.32 1.32 -3.01
CA PHE A 34 -4.57 -0.05 -3.49
C PHE A 34 -4.25 -1.08 -2.43
N VAL A 35 -5.18 -2.02 -2.25
CA VAL A 35 -4.97 -3.23 -1.45
C VAL A 35 -4.88 -4.43 -2.38
N TYR A 36 -3.79 -5.18 -2.26
CA TYR A 36 -3.56 -6.35 -3.11
C TYR A 36 -2.75 -7.42 -2.40
N ARG A 37 -2.87 -8.65 -2.90
CA ARG A 37 -2.04 -9.76 -2.45
C ARG A 37 -0.73 -9.76 -3.23
N GLN A 38 0.39 -9.80 -2.52
CA GLN A 38 1.69 -9.85 -3.17
C GLN A 38 1.84 -11.16 -3.98
N PRO A 39 2.30 -11.10 -5.24
CA PRO A 39 2.55 -12.27 -6.06
C PRO A 39 3.42 -13.31 -5.36
N ALA A 40 3.06 -14.58 -5.52
CA ALA A 40 3.76 -15.69 -4.87
C ALA A 40 5.25 -15.75 -5.25
N GLU A 41 5.61 -15.33 -6.46
CA GLU A 41 7.00 -15.24 -6.95
C GLU A 41 7.86 -14.20 -6.19
N LEU A 42 7.22 -13.18 -5.60
CA LEU A 42 7.88 -12.11 -4.84
C LEU A 42 7.86 -12.38 -3.32
N LEU A 43 7.10 -13.37 -2.87
CA LEU A 43 7.03 -13.74 -1.46
C LEU A 43 8.23 -14.60 -1.07
N LYS A 44 8.82 -14.29 0.09
CA LYS A 44 9.82 -15.17 0.70
C LYS A 44 9.11 -16.42 1.22
N LYS A 45 9.79 -17.58 1.19
CA LYS A 45 9.24 -18.81 1.76
C LYS A 45 8.89 -18.60 3.24
N GLY A 46 7.64 -18.84 3.62
CA GLY A 46 7.14 -18.65 4.98
C GLY A 46 6.73 -17.22 5.33
N ASP A 47 6.67 -16.30 4.36
CA ASP A 47 6.20 -14.94 4.60
C ASP A 47 4.69 -14.93 4.94
N ARG A 48 4.36 -14.45 6.13
CA ARG A 48 2.98 -14.35 6.63
C ARG A 48 2.30 -13.06 6.17
N TYR A 49 3.08 -12.02 5.91
CA TYR A 49 2.57 -10.72 5.48
C TYR A 49 2.41 -10.73 3.97
N VAL A 50 1.31 -11.30 3.48
CA VAL A 50 1.06 -11.47 2.04
C VAL A 50 0.24 -10.33 1.44
N TRP A 51 -0.42 -9.51 2.25
CA TRP A 51 -1.21 -8.37 1.79
C TRP A 51 -0.40 -7.09 1.81
N ARG A 52 -0.66 -6.19 0.86
CA ARG A 52 0.02 -4.91 0.71
C ARG A 52 -1.02 -3.80 0.64
N LEU A 53 -0.69 -2.69 1.29
CA LEU A 53 -1.27 -1.39 1.00
C LEU A 53 -0.23 -0.61 0.18
N GLY A 54 -0.63 -0.13 -0.99
CA GLY A 54 0.24 0.60 -1.90
C GLY A 54 -0.46 1.83 -2.49
N HIS A 55 0.35 2.69 -3.07
CA HIS A 55 -0.08 3.88 -3.80
C HIS A 55 -0.32 3.55 -5.28
N HIS A 56 -1.15 4.34 -5.97
CA HIS A 56 -1.42 4.19 -7.42
C HIS A 56 -0.19 4.33 -8.31
N SER A 57 0.89 4.93 -7.83
CA SER A 57 2.17 4.96 -8.56
C SER A 57 3.02 3.69 -8.35
N GLY A 58 2.46 2.63 -7.76
CA GLY A 58 3.10 1.33 -7.58
C GLY A 58 4.01 1.19 -6.35
N TYR A 59 4.21 2.23 -5.55
CA TYR A 59 4.99 2.15 -4.29
C TYR A 59 4.19 1.49 -3.17
N GLN A 60 4.88 0.71 -2.35
CA GLN A 60 4.29 0.04 -1.20
C GLN A 60 4.40 0.90 0.05
N ILE A 61 3.33 0.97 0.84
CA ILE A 61 3.23 1.75 2.08
C ILE A 61 3.37 0.82 3.29
N ALA A 62 2.63 -0.29 3.31
CA ALA A 62 2.62 -1.24 4.42
C ALA A 62 2.29 -2.66 3.96
N LYS A 63 2.58 -3.64 4.83
CA LYS A 63 2.24 -5.05 4.62
C LYS A 63 1.48 -5.67 5.79
N PHE A 64 0.55 -6.57 5.49
CA PHE A 64 -0.42 -7.13 6.42
C PHE A 64 -0.56 -8.64 6.25
N GLU A 65 -0.97 -9.33 7.31
CA GLU A 65 -1.27 -10.77 7.28
C GLU A 65 -2.65 -11.04 6.67
N TYR A 66 -3.62 -10.17 6.93
CA TYR A 66 -5.00 -10.29 6.44
C TYR A 66 -5.40 -9.12 5.53
N PRO A 67 -6.34 -9.34 4.58
CA PRO A 67 -6.79 -8.27 3.68
C PRO A 67 -7.60 -7.20 4.41
N GLY A 68 -8.38 -7.58 5.43
CA GLY A 68 -9.17 -6.64 6.23
C GLY A 68 -8.28 -5.59 6.91
N ASP A 69 -7.15 -6.01 7.48
CA ASP A 69 -6.21 -5.07 8.11
C ASP A 69 -5.62 -4.05 7.11
N ALA A 70 -5.42 -4.47 5.86
CA ALA A 70 -4.94 -3.59 4.80
C ALA A 70 -6.02 -2.62 4.31
N ASP A 71 -7.28 -3.06 4.28
CA ASP A 71 -8.45 -2.23 3.97
C ASP A 71 -8.68 -1.19 5.08
N ASP A 72 -8.75 -1.61 6.33
CA ASP A 72 -8.86 -0.73 7.50
C ASP A 72 -7.71 0.29 7.56
N ALA A 73 -6.49 -0.13 7.22
CA ALA A 73 -5.33 0.76 7.11
C ALA A 73 -5.50 1.82 6.01
N ALA A 74 -6.07 1.47 4.86
CA ALA A 74 -6.36 2.43 3.79
C ALA A 74 -7.36 3.48 4.26
N TRP A 75 -8.42 3.05 4.97
CA TRP A 75 -9.39 3.95 5.59
C TRP A 75 -8.78 4.86 6.64
N ALA A 76 -7.84 4.35 7.45
CA ALA A 76 -7.19 5.13 8.51
C ALA A 76 -6.33 6.29 7.98
N ILE A 77 -5.66 6.10 6.84
CA ILE A 77 -4.75 7.10 6.28
C ILE A 77 -5.40 8.01 5.23
N ARG A 78 -6.66 7.76 4.85
CA ARG A 78 -7.34 8.45 3.74
C ARG A 78 -7.30 9.97 3.84
N ASP A 79 -7.39 10.50 5.06
CA ASP A 79 -7.49 11.93 5.35
C ASP A 79 -6.12 12.57 5.66
N VAL A 80 -5.02 11.79 5.60
CA VAL A 80 -3.66 12.29 5.87
C VAL A 80 -3.15 13.18 4.75
N THR A 81 -3.47 12.84 3.50
CA THR A 81 -3.09 13.60 2.30
C THR A 81 -4.00 13.20 1.14
N ASP A 82 -3.90 13.91 0.02
CA ASP A 82 -4.51 13.47 -1.24
C ASP A 82 -3.63 12.40 -1.89
N TRP A 83 -4.02 11.14 -1.72
CA TRP A 83 -3.34 9.97 -2.26
C TRP A 83 -3.46 9.79 -3.77
N THR A 84 -4.20 10.66 -4.48
CA THR A 84 -4.22 10.64 -5.95
C THR A 84 -3.08 11.44 -6.56
N ARG A 85 -2.35 12.22 -5.75
CA ARG A 85 -1.21 13.03 -6.19
C ARG A 85 0.00 12.17 -6.55
N PRO A 86 0.97 12.71 -7.33
CA PRO A 86 2.26 12.08 -7.52
C PRO A 86 2.98 11.82 -6.18
N VAL A 87 3.65 10.68 -6.06
CA VAL A 87 4.31 10.27 -4.80
C VAL A 87 5.40 11.26 -4.35
N ASP A 88 6.09 11.91 -5.29
CA ASP A 88 7.15 12.87 -4.98
C ASP A 88 6.59 14.15 -4.33
N ASP A 89 5.39 14.59 -4.76
CA ASP A 89 4.68 15.71 -4.14
C ASP A 89 4.19 15.35 -2.74
N ILE A 90 3.67 14.13 -2.56
CA ILE A 90 3.27 13.62 -1.25
C ILE A 90 4.48 13.59 -0.31
N ARG A 91 5.63 13.08 -0.77
CA ARG A 91 6.87 13.03 0.03
C ARG A 91 7.42 14.40 0.39
N ALA A 92 7.21 15.41 -0.45
CA ALA A 92 7.65 16.77 -0.19
C ALA A 92 6.81 17.46 0.89
N ASP A 93 5.50 17.21 0.90
CA ASP A 93 4.54 17.96 1.72
C ASP A 93 3.96 17.18 2.92
N THR A 94 4.12 15.85 2.94
CA THR A 94 3.52 14.96 3.95
C THR A 94 4.60 14.28 4.77
N ASP A 95 4.56 14.48 6.08
CA ASP A 95 5.46 13.80 7.00
C ASP A 95 5.12 12.30 7.08
N GLY A 96 6.11 11.45 6.78
CA GLY A 96 5.95 9.99 6.85
C GLY A 96 5.69 9.49 8.27
N GLY A 97 6.08 10.25 9.30
CA GLY A 97 5.73 9.98 10.69
C GLY A 97 4.23 10.08 10.95
N THR A 98 3.54 11.01 10.30
CA THR A 98 2.08 11.20 10.38
C THR A 98 1.33 10.01 9.77
N VAL A 99 1.79 9.51 8.60
CA VAL A 99 1.24 8.29 8.00
C VAL A 99 1.45 7.09 8.92
N ARG A 100 2.64 6.97 9.52
CA ARG A 100 2.95 5.89 10.46
C ARG A 100 2.09 5.97 11.73
N ASP A 101 1.87 7.17 12.26
CA ASP A 101 1.04 7.38 13.45
C ASP A 101 -0.42 6.98 13.20
N ALA A 102 -0.97 7.35 12.04
CA ALA A 102 -2.31 6.92 11.61
C ALA A 102 -2.45 5.39 11.49
N LEU A 103 -1.35 4.68 11.21
CA LEU A 103 -1.31 3.22 11.10
C LEU A 103 -0.92 2.50 12.40
N VAL A 104 -0.69 3.21 13.50
CA VAL A 104 -0.19 2.58 14.75
C VAL A 104 -1.16 1.55 15.33
N GLN A 105 -2.46 1.70 15.04
CA GLN A 105 -3.52 0.78 15.48
C GLN A 105 -3.75 -0.38 14.50
N SER A 106 -3.17 -0.34 13.30
CA SER A 106 -3.31 -1.40 12.30
C SER A 106 -2.25 -2.49 12.53
N PRO A 107 -2.61 -3.78 12.54
CA PRO A 107 -1.68 -4.89 12.84
C PRO A 107 -0.73 -5.24 11.67
N GLY A 108 -0.12 -4.24 11.05
CA GLY A 108 0.78 -4.36 9.89
C GLY A 108 2.21 -3.91 10.17
N ILE A 109 3.07 -4.10 9.16
CA ILE A 109 4.43 -3.57 9.14
C ILE A 109 4.49 -2.44 8.12
N PHE A 110 4.77 -1.23 8.61
CA PHE A 110 5.03 -0.08 7.77
C PHE A 110 6.35 -0.26 7.01
N LEU A 111 6.31 -0.04 5.71
CA LEU A 111 7.48 -0.14 4.84
C LEU A 111 8.08 1.25 4.74
N ASN A 112 9.27 1.44 5.31
CA ASN A 112 9.98 2.70 5.15
C ASN A 112 10.27 2.93 3.66
N ALA A 113 9.98 4.14 3.17
CA ALA A 113 10.19 4.55 1.78
C ALA A 113 11.68 4.68 1.38
N HIS A 114 12.62 4.02 2.08
CA HIS A 114 14.04 4.19 1.85
C HIS A 114 14.74 2.88 1.46
N PRO A 115 15.07 2.71 0.17
CA PRO A 115 16.03 1.69 -0.28
C PRO A 115 17.50 2.10 -0.18
N ASP A 116 17.85 3.33 0.22
CA ASP A 116 19.24 3.82 0.15
C ASP A 116 19.67 4.69 1.35
N ALA A 117 19.70 4.12 2.55
CA ALA A 117 20.61 4.62 3.58
C ALA A 117 21.93 3.87 3.43
N ASN A 118 22.85 4.46 2.66
CA ASN A 118 24.27 4.15 2.73
C ASN A 118 24.87 4.67 4.04
#